data_AF-A0A1J9VX16-F1
#
_entry.id   AF-A0A1J9VX16-F1
#
_cell.length_a   1.000
_cell.length_b   1.000
_cell.length_c   1.000
_cell.angle_alpha   90.00
_cell.angle_beta   90.00
_cell.angle_gamma   90.00
#
_symmetry.space_group_name_H-M   'P 1'
#
loop_
_entity.id
_entity.type
_entity.pdbx_description
1 polymer ?
#
loop_
_entity_poly.entity_id
_entity_poly.type
_entity_poly.pdbx_seq_one_letter_code
_entity_poly.pdbx_strand_id
1 'polypeptide(L)'
;MRKATFFFISILFLIILSACTTKTVEQVGVKEEPKEGYIILRNDTVFFVGDKTFKTKVELQNYIEQQINKEHPSDTILRLNDKRAYDQLKTGDKIKVWSSQVLESYPAKMIVEKLEIVEK
;
A
#
# COMPACT_ATOMS: atom_id res chain seq x y z
N MET A 1 -7.93 -58.43 -1.01
CA MET A 1 -8.31 -57.26 -1.84
C MET A 1 -8.40 -55.93 -1.06
N ARG A 2 -7.76 -55.77 0.11
CA ARG A 2 -7.82 -54.52 0.91
C ARG A 2 -6.54 -53.68 0.78
N LYS A 3 -5.38 -54.30 0.57
CA LYS A 3 -4.06 -53.63 0.45
C LYS A 3 -3.84 -52.94 -0.90
N ALA A 4 -4.38 -53.48 -2.00
CA ALA A 4 -4.26 -52.87 -3.33
C ALA A 4 -5.01 -51.53 -3.41
N THR A 5 -6.20 -51.44 -2.80
CA THR A 5 -7.01 -50.22 -2.76
C THR A 5 -6.33 -49.07 -2.01
N PHE A 6 -5.59 -49.36 -0.93
CA PHE A 6 -4.78 -48.36 -0.22
C PHE A 6 -3.61 -47.84 -1.04
N PHE A 7 -2.97 -48.70 -1.85
CA PHE A 7 -1.91 -48.29 -2.78
C PHE A 7 -2.43 -47.34 -3.86
N PHE A 8 -3.61 -47.62 -4.42
CA PHE A 8 -4.22 -46.73 -5.43
C PHE A 8 -4.62 -45.36 -4.86
N ILE A 9 -5.16 -45.31 -3.64
CA ILE A 9 -5.52 -44.04 -2.98
C ILE A 9 -4.27 -43.20 -2.66
N SER A 10 -3.19 -43.85 -2.21
CA SER A 10 -1.90 -43.20 -1.93
C SER A 10 -1.26 -42.58 -3.19
N ILE A 11 -1.33 -43.27 -4.31
CA ILE A 11 -0.80 -42.77 -5.60
C ILE A 11 -1.63 -41.59 -6.10
N LEU A 12 -2.96 -41.66 -5.97
CA LEU A 12 -3.85 -40.56 -6.36
C LEU A 12 -3.58 -39.28 -5.54
N PHE A 13 -3.30 -39.41 -4.23
CA PHE A 13 -3.00 -38.28 -3.36
C PHE A 13 -1.67 -37.59 -3.72
N LEU A 14 -0.64 -38.35 -4.11
CA LEU A 14 0.66 -37.81 -4.52
C LEU A 14 0.57 -37.02 -5.85
N ILE A 15 -0.29 -37.43 -6.78
CA ILE A 15 -0.50 -36.73 -8.05
C ILE A 15 -1.16 -35.35 -7.81
N ILE A 16 -2.09 -35.25 -6.86
CA ILE A 16 -2.76 -33.99 -6.50
C ILE A 16 -1.77 -33.02 -5.84
N LEU A 17 -0.86 -33.50 -4.98
CA LEU A 17 0.20 -32.67 -4.39
C LEU A 17 1.21 -32.17 -5.44
N SER A 18 1.58 -32.99 -6.44
CA SER A 18 2.52 -32.57 -7.49
C SER A 18 1.93 -31.55 -8.47
N ALA A 19 0.60 -31.47 -8.58
CA ALA A 19 -0.09 -30.47 -9.39
C ALA A 19 -0.18 -29.09 -8.70
N CYS A 20 0.05 -29.02 -7.38
CA CYS A 20 0.34 -27.77 -6.66
C CYS A 20 1.82 -27.39 -6.81
N THR A 21 2.32 -27.35 -8.04
CA THR A 21 3.48 -26.51 -8.31
C THR A 21 3.01 -25.08 -8.10
N THR A 22 3.48 -24.47 -7.02
CA THR A 22 3.40 -23.02 -6.81
C THR A 22 3.86 -22.36 -8.10
N LYS A 23 2.91 -21.85 -8.89
CA LYS A 23 3.23 -20.88 -9.91
C LYS A 23 3.84 -19.73 -9.13
N THR A 24 5.17 -19.61 -9.18
CA THR A 24 5.82 -18.37 -8.87
C THR A 24 5.21 -17.40 -9.87
N VAL A 25 4.17 -16.69 -9.42
CA VAL A 25 3.65 -15.55 -10.14
C VAL A 25 4.85 -14.64 -10.17
N GLU A 26 5.57 -14.65 -11.28
CA GLU A 26 6.36 -13.51 -11.67
C GLU A 26 5.38 -12.35 -11.57
N GLN A 27 5.47 -11.59 -10.49
CA GLN A 27 4.84 -10.28 -10.43
C GLN A 27 5.51 -9.55 -11.58
N VAL A 28 4.86 -9.60 -12.75
CA VAL A 28 5.16 -8.72 -13.86
C VAL A 28 4.98 -7.35 -13.25
N GLY A 29 6.10 -6.76 -12.84
CA GLY A 29 6.17 -5.46 -12.23
C GLY A 29 5.79 -4.45 -13.30
N VAL A 30 4.48 -4.34 -13.57
CA VAL A 30 3.91 -3.13 -14.10
C VAL A 30 4.25 -2.10 -13.04
N LYS A 31 5.32 -1.34 -13.27
CA LYS A 31 5.67 -0.21 -12.40
C LYS A 31 4.43 0.68 -12.40
N GLU A 32 3.69 0.66 -11.28
CA GLU A 32 2.52 1.51 -11.15
C GLU A 32 2.95 2.95 -11.40
N GLU A 33 2.12 3.67 -12.16
CA GLU A 33 2.34 5.10 -12.33
C GLU A 33 2.36 5.78 -10.95
N PRO A 34 3.22 6.80 -10.76
CA PRO A 34 3.28 7.50 -9.50
C PRO A 34 1.93 8.12 -9.16
N LYS A 35 1.50 7.93 -7.91
CA LYS A 35 0.26 8.53 -7.41
C LYS A 35 0.57 9.94 -6.91
N GLU A 36 -0.25 10.90 -7.30
CA GLU A 36 -0.22 12.25 -6.75
C GLU A 36 -1.23 12.40 -5.61
N GLY A 37 -0.87 13.14 -4.58
CA GLY A 37 -1.77 13.41 -3.47
C GLY A 37 -1.16 14.32 -2.42
N TYR A 38 -1.90 14.53 -1.34
CA TYR A 38 -1.51 15.39 -0.23
C TYR A 38 -1.18 14.59 1.02
N ILE A 39 -0.36 15.17 1.90
CA ILE A 39 0.04 14.53 3.14
C ILE A 39 -0.68 15.12 4.36
N ILE A 40 -1.08 14.25 5.29
CA ILE A 40 -1.40 14.63 6.67
C ILE A 40 -0.44 13.87 7.60
N LEU A 41 0.35 14.62 8.38
CA LEU A 41 1.21 14.06 9.43
C LEU A 41 0.47 14.03 10.76
N ARG A 42 0.50 12.86 11.42
CA ARG A 42 -0.03 12.69 12.77
C ARG A 42 0.74 11.60 13.51
N ASN A 43 1.30 11.91 14.68
CA ASN A 43 2.02 10.94 15.53
C ASN A 43 3.03 10.09 14.75
N ASP A 44 3.92 10.75 14.01
CA ASP A 44 4.94 10.14 13.13
C ASP A 44 4.39 9.25 11.99
N THR A 45 3.07 9.28 11.77
CA THR A 45 2.40 8.56 10.68
C THR A 45 2.10 9.52 9.54
N VAL A 46 2.46 9.11 8.33
CA VAL A 46 2.20 9.84 7.09
C VAL A 46 0.95 9.28 6.46
N PHE A 47 -0.15 10.01 6.53
CA PHE A 47 -1.41 9.69 5.84
C PHE A 47 -1.40 10.31 4.45
N PHE A 48 -1.77 9.52 3.44
CA PHE A 48 -1.78 9.94 2.04
C PHE A 48 -3.21 10.13 1.54
N VAL A 49 -3.49 11.31 1.01
CA VAL A 49 -4.80 11.70 0.44
C VAL A 49 -4.65 11.75 -1.08
N GLY A 50 -4.92 10.63 -1.75
CA GLY A 50 -4.71 10.48 -3.20
C GLY A 50 -5.98 10.56 -4.05
N ASP A 51 -7.17 10.46 -3.45
CA ASP A 51 -8.47 10.43 -4.13
C ASP A 51 -9.11 11.81 -4.28
N LYS A 52 -8.44 12.88 -3.83
CA LYS A 52 -8.98 14.24 -3.78
C LYS A 52 -8.10 15.26 -4.48
N THR A 53 -8.78 16.15 -5.17
CA THR A 53 -8.18 17.33 -5.81
C THR A 53 -8.74 18.56 -5.13
N PHE A 54 -7.87 19.49 -4.71
CA PHE A 54 -8.25 20.76 -4.13
C PHE A 54 -7.95 21.88 -5.13
N LYS A 55 -8.90 22.80 -5.30
CA LYS A 55 -8.72 23.95 -6.21
C LYS A 55 -7.97 25.10 -5.54
N THR A 56 -8.03 25.18 -4.21
CA THR A 56 -7.43 26.27 -3.44
C THR A 56 -6.74 25.75 -2.18
N LYS A 57 -5.75 26.50 -1.68
CA LYS A 57 -5.09 26.18 -0.40
C LYS A 57 -6.06 26.23 0.79
N VAL A 58 -7.07 27.10 0.74
CA VAL A 58 -8.11 27.21 1.79
C VAL A 58 -8.97 25.94 1.85
N GLU A 59 -9.33 25.38 0.70
CA GLU A 59 -10.10 24.12 0.63
C GLU A 59 -9.31 22.95 1.21
N LEU A 60 -8.02 22.84 0.84
CA LEU A 60 -7.10 21.85 1.39
C LEU A 60 -6.98 22.00 2.92
N GLN A 61 -6.77 23.23 3.41
CA GLN A 61 -6.65 23.48 4.84
C GLN A 61 -7.91 23.08 5.61
N ASN A 62 -9.09 23.49 5.13
CA ASN A 62 -10.38 23.12 5.74
C ASN A 62 -10.56 21.60 5.78
N TYR A 63 -10.16 20.89 4.72
CA TYR A 63 -10.22 19.43 4.69
C TYR A 63 -9.28 18.81 5.74
N ILE A 64 -8.04 19.28 5.83
CA ILE A 64 -7.05 18.79 6.81
C ILE A 64 -7.57 18.99 8.24
N GLU A 65 -8.10 20.18 8.56
CA GLU A 65 -8.65 20.48 9.89
C GLU A 65 -9.80 19.53 10.27
N GLN A 66 -10.62 19.13 9.30
CA GLN A 66 -11.69 18.14 9.49
C GLN A 66 -11.18 16.71 9.65
N GLN A 67 -10.07 16.34 9.01
CA GLN A 67 -9.55 14.97 9.03
C GLN A 67 -8.57 14.70 10.17
N ILE A 68 -7.75 15.67 10.57
CA ILE A 68 -6.55 15.44 11.40
C ILE A 68 -6.86 14.84 12.78
N ASN A 69 -8.06 15.07 13.30
CA ASN A 69 -8.51 14.58 14.61
C ASN A 69 -9.28 13.25 14.53
N LYS A 70 -9.53 12.72 13.34
CA LYS A 70 -10.17 11.40 13.18
C LYS A 70 -9.22 10.29 13.62
N GLU A 71 -9.78 9.12 13.90
CA GLU A 71 -9.00 7.92 14.20
C GLU A 71 -7.98 7.65 13.07
N HIS A 72 -8.44 7.75 11.83
CA HIS A 72 -7.62 7.71 10.62
C HIS A 72 -7.90 8.94 9.74
N PRO A 73 -6.94 9.90 9.63
CA PRO A 73 -7.08 11.06 8.74
C PRO A 73 -7.18 10.71 7.24
N SER A 74 -6.72 9.53 6.84
CA SER A 74 -6.89 8.98 5.49
C SER A 74 -6.93 7.46 5.52
N ASP A 75 -7.48 6.87 4.47
CA ASP A 75 -7.58 5.42 4.26
C ASP A 75 -6.25 4.79 3.81
N THR A 76 -5.18 5.57 3.64
CA THR A 76 -3.85 5.08 3.26
C THR A 76 -2.75 5.72 4.11
N ILE A 77 -1.80 4.91 4.57
CA ILE A 77 -0.56 5.37 5.21
C ILE A 77 0.66 5.00 4.37
N LEU A 78 1.65 5.90 4.33
CA LEU A 78 2.93 5.68 3.66
C LEU A 78 3.93 5.05 4.62
N ARG A 79 4.51 3.93 4.19
CA ARG A 79 5.65 3.28 4.84
C ARG A 79 6.90 3.54 4.02
N LEU A 80 7.75 4.44 4.51
CA LEU A 80 9.03 4.74 3.91
C LEU A 80 10.12 3.90 4.58
N ASN A 81 11.05 3.38 3.78
CA ASN A 81 12.19 2.62 4.31
C ASN A 81 13.26 3.54 4.94
N ASP A 82 13.43 4.77 4.44
CA ASP A 82 14.35 5.77 5.01
C ASP A 82 13.59 6.72 5.94
N LYS A 83 13.92 6.69 7.24
CA LYS A 83 13.32 7.57 8.24
C LYS A 83 13.59 9.06 7.97
N ARG A 84 14.74 9.40 7.36
CA ARG A 84 15.11 10.80 7.06
C ARG A 84 14.20 11.45 6.01
N ALA A 85 13.52 10.63 5.21
CA ALA A 85 12.54 11.13 4.25
C ALA A 85 11.27 11.64 4.95
N TYR A 86 10.93 11.15 6.16
CA TYR A 86 9.83 11.68 6.96
C TYR A 86 10.10 13.11 7.43
N ASP A 87 11.33 13.42 7.83
CA ASP A 87 11.71 14.71 8.44
C ASP A 87 11.51 15.91 7.50
N GLN A 88 11.44 15.66 6.19
CA GLN A 88 11.27 16.71 5.18
C GLN A 88 9.81 17.00 4.85
N LEU A 89 8.89 16.13 5.27
CA LEU A 89 7.46 16.22 4.94
C LEU A 89 6.76 17.14 5.93
N LYS A 90 5.71 17.81 5.45
CA LYS A 90 4.78 18.59 6.25
C LYS A 90 3.35 18.26 5.87
N THR A 91 2.44 18.41 6.83
CA THR A 91 1.00 18.38 6.56
C THR A 91 0.67 19.46 5.54
N GLY A 92 -0.03 19.07 4.47
CA GLY A 92 -0.38 19.94 3.34
C GLY A 92 0.54 19.82 2.13
N ASP A 93 1.73 19.21 2.26
CA ASP A 93 2.61 18.99 1.12
C ASP A 93 1.91 18.14 0.06
N LYS A 94 2.01 18.57 -1.20
CA LYS A 94 1.63 17.77 -2.36
C LYS A 94 2.82 16.93 -2.79
N ILE A 95 2.63 15.63 -2.96
CA ILE A 95 3.68 14.68 -3.34
C ILE A 95 3.30 13.82 -4.55
N LYS A 96 4.32 13.32 -5.24
CA LYS A 96 4.26 12.12 -6.10
C LYS A 96 4.87 10.96 -5.33
N VAL A 97 4.21 9.80 -5.33
CA VAL A 97 4.69 8.59 -4.67
C VAL A 97 4.74 7.42 -5.63
N TRP A 98 5.90 6.76 -5.68
CA TRP A 98 6.10 5.48 -6.35
C TRP A 98 6.01 4.39 -5.29
N SER A 99 5.10 3.44 -5.51
CA SER A 99 4.84 2.33 -4.61
C SER A 99 5.37 1.04 -5.20
N SER A 100 6.08 0.26 -4.41
CA SER A 100 6.42 -1.12 -4.78
C SER A 100 5.28 -2.09 -4.47
N GLN A 101 4.49 -1.78 -3.43
CA GLN A 101 3.39 -2.64 -2.97
C GLN A 101 2.41 -1.86 -2.10
N VAL A 102 1.12 -2.16 -2.21
CA VAL A 102 0.09 -1.77 -1.23
C VAL A 102 -0.35 -3.02 -0.47
N LEU A 103 -0.25 -2.99 0.86
CA LEU A 103 -0.75 -4.05 1.72
C LEU A 103 -2.20 -3.74 2.10
N GLU A 104 -3.08 -4.72 1.89
CA GLU A 104 -4.50 -4.62 2.20
C GLU A 104 -4.72 -4.60 3.72
N SER A 105 -5.14 -3.44 4.23
CA SER A 105 -5.58 -3.20 5.61
C SER A 105 -6.40 -1.91 5.67
N TYR A 106 -6.92 -1.54 6.85
CA TYR A 106 -7.53 -0.23 7.08
C TYR A 106 -6.82 0.50 8.23
N PRO A 107 -6.12 1.63 7.98
CA PRO A 107 -5.76 2.16 6.67
C PRO A 107 -4.87 1.19 5.87
N ALA A 108 -4.91 1.28 4.54
CA ALA A 108 -4.02 0.55 3.65
C ALA A 108 -2.57 1.01 3.85
N LYS A 109 -1.61 0.10 3.69
CA LYS A 109 -0.18 0.43 3.89
C LYS A 109 0.53 0.43 2.54
N MET A 110 0.91 1.60 2.06
CA MET A 110 1.67 1.76 0.83
C MET A 110 3.16 1.74 1.14
N ILE A 111 3.88 0.75 0.59
CA ILE A 111 5.34 0.66 0.69
C ILE A 111 5.94 1.59 -0.36
N VAL A 112 6.60 2.65 0.10
CA VAL A 112 7.14 3.69 -0.75
C VAL A 112 8.54 3.31 -1.24
N GLU A 113 8.70 3.25 -2.55
CA GLU A 113 10.00 3.10 -3.22
C GLU A 113 10.69 4.46 -3.38
N LYS A 114 9.92 5.46 -3.82
CA LYS A 114 10.40 6.83 -4.06
C LYS A 114 9.27 7.82 -3.79
N LEU A 115 9.60 9.02 -3.33
CA LEU A 115 8.68 10.14 -3.26
C LEU A 115 9.34 11.44 -3.72
N GLU A 116 8.53 12.37 -4.22
CA GLU A 116 8.95 13.72 -4.59
C GLU A 116 7.91 14.73 -4.10
N ILE A 117 8.36 15.83 -3.50
CA ILE A 117 7.49 16.96 -3.14
C ILE A 117 7.27 17.81 -4.40
N VAL A 118 6.01 17.96 -4.78
CA VAL A 118 5.57 18.74 -5.94
C VAL A 118 5.23 20.17 -5.53
N GLU A 119 4.59 20.35 -4.37
CA GLU A 119 4.18 21.67 -3.85
C GLU A 119 4.27 21.69 -2.31
N LYS A 120 4.60 22.87 -1.77
CA LYS A 120 4.65 23.18 -0.34
C LYS A 120 3.60 24.23 0.06
#